data_AF-A0A4Y1ZJD7-F1
#
_entry.id   AF-A0A4Y1ZJD7-F1
#
_cell.length_a   1.000
_cell.length_b   1.000
_cell.length_c   1.000
_cell.angle_alpha   90.00
_cell.angle_beta   90.00
_cell.angle_gamma   90.00
#
_symmetry.space_group_name_H-M   'P 1'
#
loop_
_entity.id
_entity.type
_entity.pdbx_description
1 polymer ?
#
loop_
_entity_poly.entity_id
_entity_poly.type
_entity_poly.pdbx_seq_one_letter_code
_entity_poly.pdbx_strand_id
1 'polypeptide(L)'
;MNVPDFLTGAIALTIHASAYISETMRSGIEAIPYGQTEAARSLGMSKRRTMIDIILPQAFKTFCRRLATSSSATSKIRRWSRLSDL
;
A
#
# COMPACT_ATOMS: atom_id res chain seq x y z
N MET A 1 16.64 -34.99 -12.82
CA MET A 1 17.24 -33.65 -12.98
C MET A 1 17.65 -33.18 -11.60
N ASN A 2 18.96 -33.01 -11.34
CA ASN A 2 19.45 -32.49 -10.06
C ASN A 2 19.35 -30.95 -10.10
N VAL A 3 18.32 -30.39 -9.49
CA VAL A 3 18.23 -28.94 -9.27
C VAL A 3 18.92 -28.62 -7.94
N PRO A 4 19.87 -27.68 -7.90
CA PRO A 4 20.56 -27.35 -6.66
C PRO A 4 19.54 -26.84 -5.62
N ASP A 5 19.60 -27.37 -4.39
CA ASP A 5 18.66 -27.05 -3.30
C ASP A 5 18.54 -25.54 -3.06
N PHE A 6 19.65 -24.81 -3.20
CA PHE A 6 19.68 -23.36 -3.14
C PHE A 6 18.77 -22.69 -4.18
N LEU A 7 18.78 -23.15 -5.43
CA LEU A 7 17.96 -22.61 -6.50
C LEU A 7 16.47 -22.90 -6.25
N THR A 8 16.15 -24.10 -5.76
CA THR A 8 14.78 -24.46 -5.36
C THR A 8 14.28 -23.54 -4.25
N GLY A 9 15.09 -23.29 -3.21
CA GLY A 9 14.76 -22.35 -2.14
C GLY A 9 14.60 -20.91 -2.63
N ALA A 10 15.51 -20.44 -3.49
CA ALA A 10 15.47 -19.09 -4.05
C ALA A 10 14.22 -18.85 -4.91
N ILE A 11 13.85 -19.82 -5.75
CA ILE A 11 12.64 -19.74 -6.58
C ILE A 11 11.39 -19.76 -5.70
N ALA A 12 11.31 -20.69 -4.74
CA ALA A 12 10.17 -20.77 -3.83
C ALA A 12 9.95 -19.46 -3.05
N LEU A 13 11.03 -18.88 -2.52
CA LEU A 13 10.98 -17.62 -1.80
C LEU A 13 10.59 -16.45 -2.70
N THR A 14 11.11 -16.41 -3.93
CA THR A 14 10.82 -15.34 -4.90
C THR A 14 9.35 -15.36 -5.31
N ILE A 15 8.81 -16.55 -5.62
CA ILE A 15 7.39 -16.70 -5.96
C ILE A 15 6.52 -16.26 -4.78
N HIS A 16 6.83 -16.74 -3.57
CA HIS A 16 6.10 -16.35 -2.36
C HIS A 16 6.11 -14.83 -2.13
N ALA A 17 7.28 -14.21 -2.21
CA ALA A 17 7.43 -12.77 -2.05
C ALA A 17 6.67 -11.98 -3.13
N SER A 18 6.75 -12.41 -4.40
CA SER A 18 6.06 -11.74 -5.51
C SER A 18 4.53 -11.83 -5.38
N ALA A 19 3.99 -12.97 -4.94
CA ALA A 19 2.56 -13.14 -4.70
C ALA A 19 2.08 -12.23 -3.57
N TYR A 20 2.84 -12.15 -2.47
CA TYR A 20 2.54 -11.24 -1.36
C TYR A 20 2.56 -9.76 -1.79
N ILE A 21 3.56 -9.36 -2.58
CA ILE A 21 3.66 -7.99 -3.11
C ILE A 21 2.47 -7.69 -4.05
N SER A 22 2.11 -8.61 -4.94
CA SER A 22 0.96 -8.46 -5.85
C SER A 22 -0.35 -8.26 -5.09
N GLU A 23 -0.57 -9.06 -4.05
CA GLU A 23 -1.77 -8.95 -3.21
C GLU A 23 -1.82 -7.64 -2.42
N THR A 24 -0.67 -7.16 -1.96
CA THR A 24 -0.53 -5.85 -1.31
C THR A 24 -0.87 -4.72 -2.29
N MET A 25 -0.40 -4.79 -3.53
CA MET A 25 -0.73 -3.80 -4.55
C MET A 25 -2.21 -3.82 -4.93
N ARG A 26 -2.79 -5.01 -5.09
CA ARG A 26 -4.24 -5.19 -5.33
C ARG A 26 -5.07 -4.56 -4.22
N SER A 27 -4.74 -4.86 -2.97
CA SER A 27 -5.39 -4.29 -1.79
C SER A 27 -5.21 -2.77 -1.70
N GLY A 28 -4.05 -2.25 -2.10
CA GLY A 28 -3.78 -0.81 -2.15
C GLY A 28 -4.63 -0.06 -3.18
N ILE A 29 -4.95 -0.70 -4.32
CA ILE A 29 -5.85 -0.16 -5.34
C ILE A 29 -7.31 -0.23 -4.86
N GLU A 30 -7.71 -1.35 -4.25
CA GLU A 30 -9.09 -1.54 -3.73
C GLU A 30 -9.41 -0.65 -2.52
N ALA A 31 -8.41 -0.21 -1.78
CA ALA A 31 -8.59 0.74 -0.68
C ALA A 31 -9.06 2.14 -1.15
N ILE A 32 -9.05 2.42 -2.45
CA ILE A 32 -9.43 3.73 -2.99
C ILE A 32 -10.94 3.78 -3.23
N PRO A 33 -11.64 4.82 -2.71
CA PRO A 33 -13.08 4.93 -2.86
C PRO A 33 -13.50 5.00 -4.33
N TYR A 34 -14.50 4.20 -4.70
CA TYR A 34 -15.02 4.14 -6.08
C TYR A 34 -15.52 5.49 -6.59
N GLY A 35 -15.94 6.40 -5.69
CA GLY A 35 -16.35 7.76 -6.02
C GLY A 35 -15.26 8.61 -6.70
N GLN A 36 -13.96 8.31 -6.51
CA GLN A 36 -12.88 8.97 -7.25
C GLN A 36 -12.91 8.62 -8.74
N THR A 37 -13.24 7.37 -9.06
CA THR A 37 -13.38 6.89 -10.43
C THR A 37 -14.59 7.52 -11.10
N GLU A 38 -15.71 7.63 -10.39
CA GLU A 38 -16.91 8.29 -10.92
C GLU A 38 -16.70 9.80 -11.11
N ALA A 39 -16.04 10.48 -10.17
CA ALA A 39 -15.68 11.89 -10.31
C ALA A 39 -14.76 12.13 -11.52
N ALA A 40 -13.74 11.28 -11.71
CA ALA A 40 -12.86 11.38 -12.88
C ALA A 40 -13.61 11.12 -14.20
N ARG A 41 -14.59 10.21 -14.19
CA ARG A 41 -15.45 9.96 -15.35
C ARG A 41 -16.35 11.15 -15.67
N SER A 42 -16.91 11.80 -14.66
CA SER A 42 -17.69 13.05 -14.82
C SER A 42 -16.84 14.21 -15.36
N LEU A 43 -15.53 14.20 -15.10
CA LEU A 43 -14.56 15.13 -15.67
C LEU A 43 -14.05 14.71 -17.07
N GLY A 44 -14.62 13.65 -17.67
CA GLY A 44 -14.24 13.18 -19.01
C GLY A 44 -12.90 12.44 -19.08
N MET A 45 -12.35 11.98 -17.95
CA MET A 45 -11.08 11.24 -17.95
C MET A 45 -11.27 9.79 -18.40
N SER A 46 -10.31 9.27 -19.16
CA SER A 46 -10.25 7.86 -19.51
C SER A 46 -9.80 7.02 -18.31
N LYS A 47 -10.27 5.77 -18.20
CA LYS A 47 -9.89 4.83 -17.11
C LYS A 47 -8.39 4.74 -16.89
N ARG A 48 -7.60 4.73 -17.97
CA ARG A 48 -6.13 4.65 -17.90
C ARG A 48 -5.54 5.91 -17.24
N ARG A 49 -6.06 7.08 -17.58
CA ARG A 49 -5.63 8.37 -17.02
C ARG A 49 -6.04 8.50 -15.56
N THR A 50 -7.26 8.09 -15.21
CA THR A 50 -7.71 8.00 -13.82
C THR A 50 -6.81 7.07 -13.00
N MET A 51 -6.42 5.91 -13.54
CA MET A 51 -5.52 5.00 -12.83
C MET A 51 -4.15 5.61 -12.58
N ILE A 52 -3.51 6.19 -13.60
CA ILE A 52 -2.13 6.67 -13.51
C ILE A 52 -2.04 7.98 -12.71
N ASP A 53 -2.93 8.93 -12.97
CA ASP A 53 -2.82 10.29 -12.43
C ASP A 53 -3.47 10.43 -11.03
N ILE A 54 -4.41 9.54 -10.67
CA ILE A 54 -5.19 9.66 -9.43
C ILE A 54 -4.99 8.42 -8.53
N ILE A 55 -5.33 7.23 -9.02
CA ILE A 55 -5.44 6.04 -8.16
C ILE A 55 -4.06 5.53 -7.72
N LEU A 56 -3.11 5.35 -8.65
CA LEU A 56 -1.74 4.91 -8.33
C LEU A 56 -1.01 5.81 -7.32
N PRO A 57 -0.95 7.15 -7.51
CA PRO A 57 -0.26 8.02 -6.55
C PRO A 57 -0.95 8.08 -5.19
N GLN A 58 -2.29 7.97 -5.14
CA GLN A 58 -3.02 7.89 -3.87
C GLN A 58 -2.74 6.57 -3.13
N ALA A 59 -2.73 5.43 -3.83
CA ALA A 59 -2.42 4.12 -3.26
C ALA A 59 -0.99 4.13 -2.67
N PHE A 60 -0.03 4.68 -3.42
CA PHE A 60 1.35 4.82 -2.97
C PHE A 60 1.48 5.76 -1.76
N LYS A 61 0.73 6.87 -1.73
CA LYS A 61 0.69 7.78 -0.58
C LYS A 61 0.14 7.11 0.67
N THR A 62 -0.85 6.22 0.54
CA THR A 62 -1.39 5.43 1.65
C THR A 62 -0.34 4.45 2.18
N PHE A 63 0.41 3.79 1.30
CA PHE A 63 1.53 2.94 1.68
C PHE A 63 2.61 3.70 2.46
N CYS A 64 3.08 4.84 1.92
CA CYS A 64 4.06 5.70 2.57
C CYS A 64 3.56 6.23 3.93
N ARG A 65 2.28 6.62 4.01
CA ARG A 65 1.65 7.06 5.27
C ARG A 65 1.59 5.95 6.31
N ARG A 66 1.33 4.70 5.91
CA ARG A 66 1.29 3.56 6.83
C ARG A 66 2.65 3.36 7.51
N LEU A 67 3.73 3.48 6.75
CA LEU A 67 5.09 3.43 7.28
C LEU A 67 5.40 4.62 8.21
N ALA A 68 4.92 5.82 7.88
CA ALA A 68 5.14 6.99 8.73
C ALA A 68 4.34 6.97 10.04
N THR A 69 3.21 6.26 10.09
CA THR A 69 2.29 6.28 11.24
C THR A 69 2.79 5.43 12.42
N SER A 70 3.66 4.43 12.19
CA SER A 70 4.34 3.74 13.31
C SER A 70 5.25 4.69 14.10
N SER A 71 5.79 5.71 13.45
CA SER A 71 6.62 6.73 14.09
C SER A 71 5.80 7.81 14.81
N SER A 72 4.57 8.08 14.38
CA SER A 72 3.68 9.07 15.01
C SER A 72 2.79 8.50 16.11
N ALA A 73 2.60 7.18 16.19
CA ALA A 73 1.96 6.52 17.33
C ALA A 73 2.69 6.82 18.65
N THR A 74 4.02 6.92 18.61
CA THR A 74 4.88 7.21 19.78
C THR A 74 4.71 8.64 20.31
N SER A 75 4.43 9.63 19.45
CA SER A 75 4.25 11.02 19.90
C SER A 75 2.89 11.23 20.57
N LYS A 76 1.86 10.48 20.17
CA LYS A 76 0.52 10.54 20.76
C LYS A 76 0.52 9.98 22.18
N ILE A 77 1.18 8.83 22.41
CA ILE A 77 1.33 8.21 23.75
C ILE A 77 2.07 9.13 24.72
N ARG A 78 3.14 9.79 24.28
CA ARG A 78 3.87 10.77 25.10
C ARG A 78 3.04 12.00 25.48
N ARG A 79 2.04 12.34 24.68
CA ARG A 79 1.11 13.45 24.96
C ARG A 79 0.02 13.05 25.97
N TRP A 80 -0.49 11.82 25.90
CA TRP A 80 -1.46 11.31 26.89
C TRP A 80 -0.83 11.13 28.27
N SER A 81 0.42 10.67 28.33
CA SER A 81 1.18 10.58 29.59
C SER A 81 1.37 11.96 30.24
N ARG A 82 1.54 13.03 29.46
CA ARG A 82 1.67 14.39 30.00
C ARG A 82 0.33 14.99 30.46
N LEU A 83 -0.79 14.46 29.98
CA LEU A 83 -2.14 14.93 30.33
C LEU A 83 -2.74 14.13 31.50
N SER A 84 -2.21 12.95 31.80
CA SER A 84 -2.56 12.19 33.01
C SER A 84 -1.85 12.70 34.27
N ASP A 85 -0.84 13.56 34.11
CA ASP A 85 -0.06 14.17 35.19
C ASP A 85 -0.54 15.61 35.51
N LEU A 86 -1.63 16.08 34.89
CA LEU A 86 -2.30 17.38 35.12
C LEU A 86 -3.72 17.15 35.65
#